data_AF-A0A536EKT4-F1
#
_entry.id   AF-A0A536EKT4-F1
#
_cell.length_a   1.000
_cell.length_b   1.000
_cell.length_c   1.000
_cell.angle_alpha   90.00
_cell.angle_beta   90.00
_cell.angle_gamma   90.00
#
_symmetry.space_group_name_H-M   'P 1'
#
loop_
_entity.id
_entity.type
_entity.pdbx_description
1 polymer ?
#
loop_
_entity_poly.entity_id
_entity_poly.type
_entity_poly.pdbx_seq_one_letter_code
_entity_poly.pdbx_strand_id
1 'polypeptide(L)'
;MWSRSKPPPPPTESASPALNRSVAARAPLDEVRRWMANRRLEAVYITRPVSIAYLTGFHADPHERLMALAVRHDGATLIVPALEGQSAAEHASNAAVVAWRDGEDPYELVDRALAGLTEVGVEKDHLSLLSAEVITSRTGVSELVDVGTEIVRLRLIKHEAEIEKLARAAAITDAACDAAFSRLRAGQSEIEIALMLGSLIGELGGTLAFDSLVQSGPNSAMSHGRPSSRKLAPGDLVLLDFGAAFDGYRADTTRMAVVGEPSERHREIHGGSEPGPGFRHRARAGHGVHHRAGCIHPRLRRRADRRRRGRRGRWMPRAHESGSIAARHHPHLMLAPGMRRTAQREMVYNTIVRLAGHCTAEEITVELHKDRPGFPRSTVYRALEALTASGSVYAAHLGDGPTHYELASGDHHHAVCQVCGGVMHIQEELVHELEAHLEQGHGFKPVRTEVLVVGVCDDCSRNPVPHPSRRRMIDPHHRH
;
A
#
# COMPACT_ATOMS: atom_id res chain seq x y z
N MET A 1 -1.73 49.98 26.74
CA MET A 1 -2.96 49.16 26.78
C MET A 1 -3.14 48.47 25.43
N TRP A 2 -2.70 47.22 25.32
CA TRP A 2 -2.93 46.36 24.15
C TRP A 2 -3.48 45.03 24.67
N SER A 3 -4.70 44.69 24.26
CA SER A 3 -5.49 43.58 24.76
C SER A 3 -4.93 42.22 24.33
N ARG A 4 -4.60 41.38 25.30
CA ARG A 4 -4.29 39.96 25.07
C ARG A 4 -5.59 39.21 24.77
N SER A 5 -5.82 38.86 23.51
CA SER A 5 -6.85 37.88 23.14
C SER A 5 -6.41 36.49 23.61
N LYS A 6 -7.23 35.87 24.48
CA LYS A 6 -7.03 34.49 24.98
C LYS A 6 -6.99 33.48 23.82
N PRO A 7 -6.20 32.40 23.92
CA PRO A 7 -6.28 31.28 22.99
C PRO A 7 -7.65 30.59 23.08
N PRO A 8 -8.15 29.98 21.99
CA PRO A 8 -9.42 29.26 22.01
C PRO A 8 -9.33 28.01 22.91
N PRO A 9 -10.43 27.60 23.55
CA PRO A 9 -10.46 26.37 24.35
C PRO A 9 -10.29 25.13 23.45
N PRO A 10 -9.81 24.01 24.00
CA PRO A 10 -9.73 22.74 23.27
C PRO A 10 -11.14 22.29 22.81
N PRO A 11 -11.25 21.59 21.68
CA PRO A 11 -12.54 21.11 21.19
C PRO A 11 -13.15 20.15 22.22
N THR A 12 -14.36 20.49 22.67
CA THR A 12 -15.20 19.64 23.52
C THR A 12 -15.69 18.44 22.72
N GLU A 13 -15.52 17.25 23.30
CA GLU A 13 -16.13 16.00 22.81
C GLU A 13 -17.63 16.21 22.59
N SER A 14 -18.05 16.15 21.32
CA SER A 14 -19.44 15.88 20.98
C SER A 14 -19.45 14.54 20.25
N ALA A 15 -19.62 13.48 21.02
CA ALA A 15 -19.89 12.15 20.50
C ALA A 15 -21.22 12.20 19.73
N SER A 16 -21.17 11.93 18.42
CA SER A 16 -22.36 11.65 17.62
C SER A 16 -22.63 10.14 17.71
N PRO A 17 -23.70 9.68 18.39
CA PRO A 17 -23.86 8.29 18.77
C PRO A 17 -24.76 7.54 17.78
N ALA A 18 -24.24 7.14 16.60
CA ALA A 18 -25.04 6.29 15.69
C ALA A 18 -24.32 5.48 14.60
N LEU A 19 -22.98 5.41 14.55
CA LEU A 19 -22.29 4.66 13.47
C LEU A 19 -21.10 3.82 13.94
N ASN A 20 -21.14 3.31 15.17
CA ASN A 20 -20.09 2.43 15.67
C ASN A 20 -20.68 1.25 16.41
N ARG A 21 -20.80 0.08 15.74
CA ARG A 21 -21.01 -1.22 16.42
C ARG A 21 -20.79 -2.51 15.60
N SER A 22 -19.99 -2.53 14.52
CA SER A 22 -19.64 -3.82 13.88
C SER A 22 -18.25 -3.96 13.23
N VAL A 23 -17.31 -3.06 13.48
CA VAL A 23 -15.90 -3.32 13.16
C VAL A 23 -15.15 -3.38 14.48
N ALA A 24 -15.13 -4.55 15.12
CA ALA A 24 -14.10 -4.83 16.11
C ALA A 24 -12.75 -4.44 15.49
N ALA A 25 -11.91 -3.70 16.21
CA ALA A 25 -10.59 -3.28 15.74
C ALA A 25 -9.86 -4.51 15.19
N ARG A 26 -9.77 -4.62 13.86
CA ARG A 26 -9.15 -5.77 13.20
C ARG A 26 -7.64 -5.61 13.39
N ALA A 27 -7.03 -6.51 14.13
CA ALA A 27 -5.58 -6.48 14.30
C ALA A 27 -4.91 -6.89 12.97
N PRO A 28 -3.80 -6.25 12.56
CA PRO A 28 -3.06 -6.61 11.35
C PRO A 28 -2.73 -8.10 11.22
N LEU A 29 -2.42 -8.77 12.34
CA LEU A 29 -2.13 -10.20 12.38
C LEU A 29 -3.35 -11.06 11.96
N ASP A 30 -4.57 -10.65 12.34
CA ASP A 30 -5.79 -11.36 11.97
C ASP A 30 -6.13 -11.17 10.48
N GLU A 31 -5.75 -10.03 9.90
CA GLU A 31 -5.85 -9.80 8.45
C GLU A 31 -4.93 -10.72 7.66
N VAL A 32 -3.68 -10.85 8.09
CA VAL A 32 -2.74 -11.81 7.49
C VAL A 32 -3.25 -13.24 7.61
N ARG A 33 -3.74 -13.66 8.78
CA ARG A 33 -4.27 -15.02 8.98
C ARG A 33 -5.49 -15.33 8.11
N ARG A 34 -6.41 -14.38 7.94
CA ARG A 34 -7.55 -14.52 7.02
C ARG A 34 -7.10 -14.63 5.58
N TRP A 35 -6.15 -13.79 5.16
CA TRP A 35 -5.58 -13.89 3.83
C TRP A 35 -4.88 -15.24 3.59
N MET A 36 -4.11 -15.72 4.58
CA MET A 36 -3.49 -17.05 4.55
C MET A 36 -4.54 -18.15 4.37
N ALA A 37 -5.64 -18.11 5.12
CA ALA A 37 -6.72 -19.10 5.00
C ALA A 37 -7.33 -19.11 3.59
N ASN A 38 -7.55 -17.92 2.99
CA ASN A 38 -8.07 -17.77 1.63
C ASN A 38 -7.10 -18.31 0.55
N ARG A 39 -5.79 -18.29 0.82
CA ARG A 39 -4.74 -18.84 -0.06
C ARG A 39 -4.39 -20.29 0.27
N ARG A 40 -4.91 -20.83 1.38
CA ARG A 40 -4.53 -22.12 1.97
C ARG A 40 -3.03 -22.24 2.23
N LEU A 41 -2.46 -21.13 2.70
CA LEU A 41 -1.07 -21.04 3.08
C LEU A 41 -0.96 -21.25 4.58
N GLU A 42 -0.24 -22.28 5.01
CA GLU A 42 -0.19 -22.68 6.42
C GLU A 42 0.62 -21.72 7.31
N ALA A 43 1.61 -21.03 6.72
CA ALA A 43 2.40 -20.04 7.43
C ALA A 43 2.98 -18.94 6.53
N VAL A 44 3.25 -17.79 7.14
CA VAL A 44 4.15 -16.76 6.59
C VAL A 44 5.36 -16.55 7.50
N TYR A 45 6.52 -16.35 6.90
CA TYR A 45 7.80 -16.08 7.55
C TYR A 45 8.30 -14.71 7.10
N ILE A 46 8.15 -13.74 8.00
CA ILE A 46 8.39 -12.31 7.76
C ILE A 46 9.71 -11.91 8.39
N THR A 47 10.61 -11.33 7.60
CA THR A 47 11.93 -10.87 8.08
C THR A 47 12.12 -9.37 7.99
N ARG A 48 11.22 -8.65 7.29
CA ARG A 48 11.33 -7.20 7.16
C ARG A 48 10.96 -6.51 8.47
N PRO A 49 11.85 -5.69 9.05
CA PRO A 49 11.58 -5.04 10.34
C PRO A 49 10.28 -4.23 10.38
N VAL A 50 9.98 -3.46 9.33
CA VAL A 50 8.74 -2.66 9.28
C VAL A 50 7.48 -3.52 9.16
N SER A 51 7.58 -4.71 8.55
CA SER A 51 6.46 -5.65 8.44
C SER A 51 6.25 -6.37 9.78
N ILE A 52 7.33 -6.74 10.49
CA ILE A 52 7.26 -7.26 11.86
C ILE A 52 6.61 -6.22 12.79
N ALA A 53 7.10 -4.98 12.77
CA ALA A 53 6.54 -3.90 13.57
C ALA A 53 5.07 -3.61 13.27
N TYR A 54 4.66 -3.67 12.00
CA TYR A 54 3.24 -3.53 11.63
C TYR A 54 2.37 -4.65 12.20
N LEU A 55 2.88 -5.89 12.24
CA LEU A 55 2.12 -7.05 12.69
C LEU A 55 2.14 -7.23 14.22
N THR A 56 3.20 -6.78 14.90
CA THR A 56 3.39 -7.05 16.33
C THR A 56 3.46 -5.80 17.21
N GLY A 57 3.73 -4.63 16.64
CA GLY A 57 4.06 -3.42 17.39
C GLY A 57 5.50 -3.35 17.90
N PHE A 58 6.30 -4.41 17.69
CA PHE A 58 7.71 -4.42 18.11
C PHE A 58 8.62 -3.82 17.02
N HIS A 59 9.35 -2.77 17.39
CA HIS A 59 10.27 -2.05 16.52
C HIS A 59 11.73 -2.37 16.88
N ALA A 60 12.49 -2.90 15.92
CA ALA A 60 13.93 -3.09 16.04
C ALA A 60 14.62 -3.00 14.67
N ASP A 61 15.91 -2.66 14.65
CA ASP A 61 16.80 -2.84 13.50
C ASP A 61 17.78 -3.97 13.86
N PRO A 62 17.61 -5.17 13.30
CA PRO A 62 18.42 -6.31 13.69
C PRO A 62 19.83 -6.27 13.06
N HIS A 63 20.10 -5.33 12.14
CA HIS A 63 21.32 -5.29 11.34
C HIS A 63 21.61 -6.65 10.68
N GLU A 64 22.76 -7.27 10.98
CA GLU A 64 23.13 -8.61 10.48
C GLU A 64 22.49 -9.77 11.25
N ARG A 65 21.93 -9.52 12.43
CA ARG A 65 21.39 -10.57 13.31
C ARG A 65 20.05 -11.08 12.77
N LEU A 66 19.77 -12.37 12.98
CA LEU A 66 18.48 -12.94 12.60
C LEU A 66 17.35 -12.39 13.48
N MET A 67 16.37 -11.77 12.83
CA MET A 67 15.06 -11.45 13.39
C MET A 67 13.98 -11.89 12.41
N ALA A 68 12.97 -12.61 12.90
CA ALA A 68 11.90 -13.11 12.05
C ALA A 68 10.59 -13.33 12.83
N LEU A 69 9.47 -13.17 12.16
CA LEU A 69 8.15 -13.52 12.66
C LEU A 69 7.57 -14.66 11.81
N ALA A 70 7.36 -15.81 12.43
CA ALA A 70 6.62 -16.92 11.85
C ALA A 70 5.15 -16.83 12.28
N VAL A 71 4.23 -16.58 11.35
CA VAL A 71 2.80 -16.51 11.62
C VAL A 71 2.14 -17.78 11.09
N ARG A 72 1.40 -18.47 11.94
CA ARG A 72 0.55 -19.63 11.63
C ARG A 72 -0.92 -19.26 11.87
N HIS A 73 -1.83 -20.15 11.49
CA HIS A 73 -3.27 -19.94 11.72
C HIS A 73 -3.65 -19.83 13.20
N ASP A 74 -2.94 -20.54 14.08
CA ASP A 74 -3.22 -20.68 15.51
C ASP A 74 -2.30 -19.82 16.40
N GLY A 75 -1.19 -19.32 15.86
CA GLY A 75 -0.17 -18.65 16.65
C GLY A 75 0.78 -17.80 15.82
N ALA A 76 1.64 -17.05 16.49
CA ALA A 76 2.75 -16.34 15.87
C ALA A 76 3.96 -16.43 16.79
N THR A 77 5.14 -16.62 16.23
CA THR A 77 6.41 -16.75 16.96
C THR A 77 7.38 -15.70 16.45
N LEU A 78 7.80 -14.80 17.33
CA LEU A 78 8.79 -13.76 17.05
C LEU A 78 10.16 -14.24 17.56
N ILE A 79 11.07 -14.48 16.62
CA ILE A 79 12.46 -14.88 16.87
C ILE A 79 13.32 -13.62 16.87
N VAL A 80 14.01 -13.35 17.98
CA VAL A 80 14.83 -12.14 18.15
C VAL A 80 16.18 -12.46 18.82
N PRO A 81 17.21 -11.61 18.62
CA PRO A 81 18.41 -11.67 19.46
C PRO A 81 18.06 -11.46 20.95
N ALA A 82 18.82 -12.06 21.85
CA ALA A 82 18.58 -11.99 23.30
C ALA A 82 18.61 -10.56 23.85
N LEU A 83 19.38 -9.67 23.22
CA LEU A 83 19.42 -8.24 23.55
C LEU A 83 18.06 -7.54 23.36
N GLU A 84 17.25 -8.04 22.42
CA GLU A 84 15.92 -7.52 22.11
C GLU A 84 14.80 -8.25 22.86
N GLY A 85 15.10 -9.35 23.55
CA GLY A 85 14.10 -10.27 24.09
C GLY A 85 13.11 -9.63 25.07
N GLN A 86 13.60 -8.75 25.96
CA GLN A 86 12.73 -8.03 26.90
C GLN A 86 11.82 -7.05 26.17
N SER A 87 12.38 -6.20 25.31
CA SER A 87 11.62 -5.21 24.53
C SER A 87 10.58 -5.89 23.63
N ALA A 88 10.95 -6.99 22.97
CA ALA A 88 10.03 -7.78 22.17
C ALA A 88 8.88 -8.34 23.02
N ALA A 89 9.13 -8.86 24.21
CA ALA A 89 8.08 -9.38 25.09
C ALA A 89 7.10 -8.29 25.58
N GLU A 90 7.59 -7.07 25.80
CA GLU A 90 6.78 -5.93 26.23
C GLU A 90 5.88 -5.40 25.10
N HIS A 91 6.38 -5.38 23.86
CA HIS A 91 5.69 -4.73 22.74
C HIS A 91 4.93 -5.71 21.82
N ALA A 92 5.43 -6.94 21.62
CA ALA A 92 4.82 -7.96 20.75
C ALA A 92 3.85 -8.89 21.51
N SER A 93 2.89 -8.34 22.25
CA SER A 93 1.95 -9.10 23.09
C SER A 93 1.08 -10.13 22.32
N ASN A 94 1.00 -10.02 21.00
CA ASN A 94 0.26 -10.91 20.12
C ASN A 94 1.12 -12.02 19.47
N ALA A 95 2.39 -12.17 19.88
CA ALA A 95 3.29 -13.20 19.40
C ALA A 95 4.09 -13.83 20.56
N ALA A 96 4.37 -15.13 20.47
CA ALA A 96 5.29 -15.81 21.36
C ALA A 96 6.73 -15.39 21.05
N VAL A 97 7.41 -14.75 21.99
CA VAL A 97 8.79 -14.28 21.81
C VAL A 97 9.77 -15.39 22.19
N VAL A 98 10.67 -15.71 21.27
CA VAL A 98 11.79 -16.63 21.50
C VAL A 98 13.09 -15.92 21.16
N ALA A 99 14.08 -16.07 22.05
CA ALA A 99 15.34 -15.35 21.97
C ALA A 99 16.53 -16.29 21.78
N TRP A 100 17.55 -15.83 21.04
CA TRP A 100 18.83 -16.54 20.84
C TRP A 100 20.02 -15.65 21.18
N ARG A 101 21.13 -16.24 21.62
CA ARG A 101 22.35 -15.53 22.01
C ARG A 101 23.43 -15.63 20.92
N ASP A 102 24.31 -14.63 20.85
CA ASP A 102 25.48 -14.69 19.98
C ASP A 102 26.29 -15.97 20.29
N GLY A 103 26.59 -16.77 19.24
CA GLY A 103 27.22 -18.09 19.36
C GLY A 103 26.25 -19.28 19.36
N GLU A 104 24.95 -19.05 19.57
CA GLU A 104 23.90 -20.03 19.28
C GLU A 104 23.52 -19.99 17.80
N ASP A 105 22.94 -21.08 17.32
CA ASP A 105 22.43 -21.15 15.96
C ASP A 105 20.95 -20.74 15.90
N PRO A 106 20.62 -19.52 15.43
CA PRO A 106 19.24 -19.05 15.40
C PRO A 106 18.35 -19.88 14.47
N TYR A 107 18.91 -20.61 13.50
CA TYR A 107 18.11 -21.41 12.58
C TYR A 107 17.52 -22.66 13.22
N GLU A 108 17.96 -23.07 14.42
CA GLU A 108 17.25 -24.09 15.22
C GLU A 108 15.88 -23.59 15.71
N LEU A 109 15.76 -22.29 15.98
CA LEU A 109 14.46 -21.66 16.31
C LEU A 109 13.59 -21.53 15.05
N VAL A 110 14.20 -21.21 13.91
CA VAL A 110 13.50 -21.15 12.62
C VAL A 110 12.95 -22.51 12.23
N ASP A 111 13.75 -23.57 12.33
CA ASP A 111 13.30 -24.93 12.03
C ASP A 111 12.11 -25.35 12.91
N ARG A 112 12.19 -25.10 14.22
CA ARG A 112 11.06 -25.35 15.13
C ARG A 112 9.82 -24.53 14.77
N ALA A 113 9.99 -23.24 14.46
CA ALA A 113 8.88 -22.37 14.08
C ALA A 113 8.22 -22.80 12.76
N LEU A 114 8.99 -23.40 11.85
CA LEU A 114 8.55 -23.86 10.52
C LEU A 114 8.33 -25.39 10.44
N ALA A 115 8.40 -26.10 11.56
CA ALA A 115 8.27 -27.55 11.60
C ALA A 115 6.97 -28.04 10.95
N GLY A 116 7.08 -29.12 10.17
CA GLY A 116 5.96 -29.74 9.46
C GLY A 116 5.49 -29.00 8.20
N LEU A 117 6.07 -27.85 7.86
CA LEU A 117 5.71 -27.09 6.67
C LEU A 117 6.56 -27.51 5.46
N THR A 118 5.92 -27.58 4.31
CA THR A 118 6.59 -27.77 3.00
C THR A 118 6.61 -26.49 2.18
N GLU A 119 5.61 -25.61 2.39
CA GLU A 119 5.45 -24.32 1.72
C GLU A 119 5.30 -23.20 2.77
N VAL A 120 5.99 -22.07 2.57
CA VAL A 120 5.87 -20.89 3.43
C VAL A 120 5.87 -19.60 2.62
N GLY A 121 5.06 -18.63 3.04
CA GLY A 121 5.06 -17.30 2.45
C GLY A 121 6.21 -16.43 2.97
N VAL A 122 6.90 -15.72 2.10
CA VAL A 122 8.02 -14.82 2.45
C VAL A 122 7.94 -13.51 1.66
N GLU A 123 8.51 -12.43 2.18
CA GLU A 123 8.72 -11.20 1.42
C GLU A 123 9.95 -11.37 0.51
N LYS A 124 9.78 -11.85 -0.73
CA LYS A 124 10.92 -12.21 -1.61
C LYS A 124 11.80 -11.04 -2.00
N ASP A 125 11.26 -9.83 -1.99
CA ASP A 125 11.99 -8.59 -2.24
C ASP A 125 12.84 -8.14 -1.03
N HIS A 126 12.69 -8.81 0.12
CA HIS A 126 13.47 -8.56 1.34
C HIS A 126 14.33 -9.75 1.77
N LEU A 127 13.80 -10.97 1.68
CA LEU A 127 14.51 -12.17 2.10
C LEU A 127 15.78 -12.35 1.26
N SER A 128 16.94 -12.37 1.92
CA SER A 128 18.20 -12.58 1.23
C SER A 128 18.27 -13.97 0.59
N LEU A 129 18.97 -14.10 -0.54
CA LEU A 129 19.19 -15.39 -1.19
C LEU A 129 19.86 -16.38 -0.23
N LEU A 130 20.85 -15.93 0.55
CA LEU A 130 21.52 -16.75 1.56
C LEU A 130 20.53 -17.28 2.61
N SER A 131 19.66 -16.42 3.14
CA SER A 131 18.65 -16.85 4.12
C SER A 131 17.67 -17.85 3.52
N ALA A 132 17.26 -17.66 2.26
CA ALA A 132 16.40 -18.60 1.56
C ALA A 132 17.06 -19.99 1.41
N GLU A 133 18.32 -20.04 0.97
CA GLU A 133 19.10 -21.28 0.85
C GLU A 133 19.25 -22.00 2.19
N VAL A 134 19.55 -21.25 3.26
CA VAL A 134 19.66 -21.81 4.61
C VAL A 134 18.32 -22.36 5.10
N ILE A 135 17.21 -21.64 4.92
CA ILE A 135 15.87 -22.13 5.30
C ILE A 135 15.55 -23.42 4.54
N THR A 136 15.76 -23.47 3.23
CA THR A 136 15.42 -24.65 2.42
C THR A 136 16.33 -25.85 2.65
N SER A 137 17.57 -25.63 3.09
CA SER A 137 18.52 -26.72 3.37
C SER A 137 18.40 -27.27 4.79
N ARG A 138 17.87 -26.48 5.72
CA ARG A 138 17.86 -26.82 7.15
C ARG A 138 16.48 -27.14 7.72
N THR A 139 15.42 -26.82 6.98
CA THR A 139 14.04 -27.06 7.40
C THR A 139 13.33 -27.98 6.41
N GLY A 140 12.09 -28.38 6.72
CA GLY A 140 11.23 -29.13 5.79
C GLY A 140 10.68 -28.31 4.61
N VAL A 141 10.92 -27.00 4.60
CA VAL A 141 10.38 -26.08 3.59
C VAL A 141 11.13 -26.25 2.27
N SER A 142 10.42 -26.63 1.22
CA SER A 142 10.95 -26.74 -0.14
C SER A 142 10.47 -25.63 -1.07
N GLU A 143 9.34 -25.00 -0.74
CA GLU A 143 8.72 -23.96 -1.56
C GLU A 143 8.55 -22.64 -0.79
N LEU A 144 9.08 -21.55 -1.37
CA LEU A 144 8.91 -20.20 -0.87
C LEU A 144 7.93 -19.44 -1.77
N VAL A 145 6.80 -18.99 -1.22
CA VAL A 145 5.78 -18.21 -1.93
C VAL A 145 5.98 -16.73 -1.66
N ASP A 146 5.85 -15.87 -2.67
CA ASP A 146 5.96 -14.43 -2.42
C ASP A 146 4.66 -13.90 -1.80
N VAL A 147 4.78 -13.21 -0.67
CA VAL A 147 3.66 -12.56 0.02
C VAL A 147 3.88 -11.06 0.20
N GLY A 148 5.01 -10.52 -0.28
CA GLY A 148 5.37 -9.13 -0.05
C GLY A 148 4.37 -8.13 -0.59
N THR A 149 3.79 -8.41 -1.76
CA THR A 149 2.73 -7.60 -2.37
C THR A 149 1.47 -7.52 -1.51
N GLU A 150 1.11 -8.61 -0.83
CA GLU A 150 -0.05 -8.61 0.07
C GLU A 150 0.24 -7.84 1.35
N ILE A 151 1.40 -8.03 1.98
CA ILE A 151 1.77 -7.27 3.18
C ILE A 151 1.75 -5.76 2.90
N VAL A 152 2.22 -5.35 1.72
CA VAL A 152 2.12 -3.95 1.26
C VAL A 152 0.67 -3.51 1.05
N ARG A 153 -0.19 -4.38 0.51
CA ARG A 153 -1.62 -4.09 0.31
C ARG A 153 -2.34 -3.89 1.65
N LEU A 154 -2.08 -4.72 2.65
CA LEU A 154 -2.67 -4.55 4.00
C LEU A 154 -2.27 -3.19 4.60
N ARG A 155 -1.01 -2.80 4.45
CA ARG A 155 -0.50 -1.50 4.90
C ARG A 155 -0.96 -0.30 4.06
N LEU A 156 -1.64 -0.53 2.93
CA LEU A 156 -2.13 0.54 2.07
C LEU A 156 -3.31 1.27 2.72
N ILE A 157 -4.22 0.54 3.35
CA ILE A 157 -5.37 1.07 4.07
C ILE A 157 -5.01 1.14 5.56
N LYS A 158 -5.10 2.33 6.14
CA LYS A 158 -4.66 2.58 7.51
C LYS A 158 -5.84 2.36 8.44
N HIS A 159 -5.61 1.69 9.56
CA HIS A 159 -6.55 1.67 10.67
C HIS A 159 -6.56 3.00 11.41
N GLU A 160 -7.61 3.25 12.19
CA GLU A 160 -7.78 4.52 12.91
C GLU A 160 -6.57 4.85 13.81
N ALA A 161 -6.08 3.87 14.56
CA ALA A 161 -4.90 4.03 15.41
C ALA A 161 -3.62 4.37 14.61
N GLU A 162 -3.51 3.94 13.35
CA GLU A 162 -2.39 4.31 12.47
C GLU A 162 -2.54 5.75 11.96
N ILE A 163 -3.78 6.16 11.65
CA ILE A 163 -4.10 7.53 11.23
C ILE A 163 -3.77 8.51 12.35
N GLU A 164 -4.10 8.18 13.61
CA GLU A 164 -3.75 9.00 14.77
C GLU A 164 -2.23 9.19 14.90
N LYS A 165 -1.44 8.13 14.72
CA LYS A 165 0.03 8.19 14.73
C LYS A 165 0.58 9.04 13.58
N LEU A 166 0.03 8.91 12.38
CA LEU A 166 0.37 9.75 11.22
C LEU A 166 0.02 11.21 11.46
N ALA A 167 -1.15 11.50 12.03
CA ALA A 167 -1.57 12.85 12.38
C ALA A 167 -0.64 13.47 13.43
N ARG A 168 -0.19 12.68 14.41
CA ARG A 168 0.79 13.12 15.40
C ARG A 168 2.16 13.43 14.76
N ALA A 169 2.66 12.56 13.90
CA ALA A 169 3.90 12.79 13.15
C ALA A 169 3.81 14.05 12.27
N ALA A 170 2.67 14.29 11.62
CA ALA A 170 2.42 15.49 10.83
C ALA A 170 2.40 16.76 11.70
N ALA A 171 1.72 16.72 12.86
CA ALA A 171 1.67 17.85 13.78
C ALA A 171 3.06 18.25 14.32
N ILE A 172 3.91 17.25 14.63
CA ILE A 172 5.31 17.49 15.01
C ILE A 172 6.08 18.14 13.85
N THR A 173 5.90 17.62 12.63
CA THR A 173 6.56 18.14 11.42
C THR A 173 6.18 19.59 11.13
N ASP A 174 4.88 19.93 11.23
CA ASP A 174 4.40 21.29 11.00
C ASP A 174 4.90 22.27 12.07
N ALA A 175 4.91 21.87 13.34
CA ALA A 175 5.46 22.70 14.41
C ALA A 175 6.98 22.92 14.27
N ALA A 176 7.73 21.87 13.89
CA ALA A 176 9.16 21.98 13.59
C ALA A 176 9.41 22.88 12.37
N CYS A 177 8.56 22.78 11.34
CA CYS A 177 8.59 23.64 10.16
C CYS A 177 8.47 25.13 10.53
N ASP A 178 7.43 25.49 11.28
CA ASP A 178 7.20 26.87 11.70
C ASP A 178 8.37 27.42 12.54
N ALA A 179 8.86 26.61 13.48
CA ALA A 179 10.00 26.96 14.30
C ALA A 179 11.29 27.13 13.47
N ALA A 180 11.55 26.25 12.51
CA ALA A 180 12.72 26.32 11.64
C ALA A 180 12.69 27.60 10.78
N PHE A 181 11.54 27.92 10.14
CA PHE A 181 11.41 29.12 9.33
C PHE A 181 11.62 30.41 10.12
N SER A 182 11.21 30.46 11.40
CA SER A 182 11.47 31.60 12.27
C SER A 182 12.96 31.79 12.62
N ARG A 183 13.76 30.74 12.46
CA ARG A 183 15.19 30.69 12.80
C ARG A 183 16.10 30.67 11.57
N LEU A 184 15.57 30.70 10.35
CA LEU A 184 16.38 30.73 9.13
C LEU A 184 16.98 32.13 8.90
N ARG A 185 18.28 32.18 8.59
CA ARG A 185 19.02 33.41 8.32
C ARG A 185 20.19 33.15 7.37
N ALA A 186 20.55 34.19 6.60
CA ALA A 186 21.77 34.18 5.80
C ALA A 186 22.99 33.85 6.67
N GLY A 187 23.98 33.19 6.08
CA GLY A 187 25.20 32.74 6.75
C GLY A 187 25.14 31.36 7.39
N GLN A 188 23.94 30.78 7.58
CA GLN A 188 23.80 29.37 7.96
C GLN A 188 24.26 28.45 6.85
N SER A 189 24.97 27.40 7.20
CA SER A 189 25.17 26.25 6.33
C SER A 189 23.93 25.37 6.26
N GLU A 190 23.79 24.62 5.17
CA GLU A 190 22.72 23.62 5.01
C GLU A 190 22.77 22.56 6.13
N ILE A 191 23.97 22.13 6.54
CA ILE A 191 24.16 21.17 7.64
C ILE A 191 23.65 21.72 8.98
N GLU A 192 23.95 22.99 9.31
CA GLU A 192 23.45 23.61 10.55
C GLU A 192 21.92 23.64 10.60
N ILE A 193 21.27 23.84 9.46
CA ILE A 193 19.80 23.85 9.36
C ILE A 193 19.25 22.42 9.50
N ALA A 194 19.89 21.42 8.88
CA ALA A 194 19.48 20.03 9.03
C ALA A 194 19.58 19.55 10.49
N LEU A 195 20.66 19.91 11.20
CA LEU A 195 20.82 19.63 12.63
C LEU A 195 19.77 20.35 13.48
N MET A 196 19.46 21.61 13.15
CA MET A 196 18.40 22.37 13.83
C MET A 196 17.03 21.70 13.69
N LEU A 197 16.68 21.22 12.50
CA LEU A 197 15.42 20.48 12.25
C LEU A 197 15.34 19.22 13.10
N GLY A 198 16.43 18.44 13.19
CA GLY A 198 16.51 17.27 14.06
C GLY A 198 16.28 17.60 15.54
N SER A 199 16.92 18.66 16.05
CA SER A 199 16.71 19.13 17.42
C SER A 199 15.26 19.51 17.69
N LEU A 200 14.67 20.30 16.79
CA LEU A 200 13.28 20.75 16.91
C LEU A 200 12.28 19.58 16.93
N ILE A 201 12.48 18.59 16.07
CA ILE A 201 11.64 17.38 16.03
C ILE A 201 11.77 16.60 17.34
N GLY A 202 12.98 16.44 17.86
CA GLY A 202 13.23 15.79 19.15
C GLY A 202 12.57 16.49 20.33
N GLU A 203 12.67 17.83 20.39
CA GLU A 203 12.02 18.66 21.42
C GLU A 203 10.48 18.51 21.42
N LEU A 204 9.89 18.20 20.27
CA LEU A 204 8.46 18.00 20.09
C LEU A 204 8.01 16.54 20.30
N GLY A 205 8.94 15.65 20.67
CA GLY A 205 8.68 14.24 20.98
C GLY A 205 8.62 13.32 19.75
N GLY A 206 9.24 13.71 18.64
CA GLY A 206 9.41 12.88 17.46
C GLY A 206 10.84 12.42 17.23
N THR A 207 11.03 11.52 16.27
CA THR A 207 12.34 11.19 15.69
C THR A 207 12.37 11.59 14.22
N LEU A 208 13.53 11.54 13.56
CA LEU A 208 13.60 11.81 12.13
C LEU A 208 12.93 10.68 11.33
N ALA A 209 12.02 11.03 10.41
CA ALA A 209 11.46 10.07 9.46
C ALA A 209 12.50 9.59 8.43
N PHE A 210 13.44 10.49 8.10
CA PHE A 210 14.59 10.30 7.23
C PHE A 210 15.58 11.46 7.44
N ASP A 211 16.79 11.33 6.91
CA ASP A 211 17.79 12.40 6.94
C ASP A 211 17.23 13.67 6.28
N SER A 212 17.15 14.76 7.05
CA SER A 212 16.61 16.03 6.53
C SER A 212 17.46 16.55 5.38
N LEU A 213 16.83 16.76 4.22
CA LEU A 213 17.48 17.37 3.06
C LEU A 213 17.30 18.88 3.15
N VAL A 214 18.42 19.60 3.11
CA VAL A 214 18.46 21.06 3.10
C VAL A 214 19.36 21.48 1.97
N GLN A 215 18.81 22.24 1.03
CA GLN A 215 19.51 22.62 -0.19
C GLN A 215 19.23 24.07 -0.53
N SER A 216 20.29 24.83 -0.80
CA SER A 216 20.24 26.28 -0.97
C SER A 216 20.83 26.74 -2.30
N GLY A 217 20.24 27.79 -2.89
CA GLY A 217 20.68 28.37 -4.15
C GLY A 217 20.72 27.32 -5.27
N PRO A 218 21.85 27.15 -5.99
CA PRO A 218 21.98 26.14 -7.04
C PRO A 218 21.72 24.69 -6.57
N ASN A 219 22.02 24.37 -5.31
CA ASN A 219 21.83 23.01 -4.77
C ASN A 219 20.35 22.61 -4.75
N SER A 220 19.43 23.58 -4.64
CA SER A 220 17.98 23.34 -4.59
C SER A 220 17.42 22.70 -5.88
N ALA A 221 18.19 22.68 -6.96
CA ALA A 221 17.80 22.02 -8.20
C ALA A 221 18.10 20.50 -8.24
N MET A 222 18.85 19.97 -7.26
CA MET A 222 19.17 18.55 -7.18
C MET A 222 18.07 17.80 -6.41
N SER A 223 17.50 16.73 -6.98
CA SER A 223 16.34 16.06 -6.36
C SER A 223 16.63 15.37 -5.02
N HIS A 224 17.86 14.93 -4.80
CA HIS A 224 18.29 14.20 -3.58
C HIS A 224 19.68 14.67 -3.12
N GLY A 225 19.92 15.99 -3.19
CA GLY A 225 21.19 16.56 -2.75
C GLY A 225 21.28 16.53 -1.22
N ARG A 226 22.37 15.97 -0.69
CA ARG A 226 22.63 16.01 0.76
C ARG A 226 23.02 17.42 1.20
N PRO A 227 22.67 17.83 2.44
CA PRO A 227 23.15 19.09 3.01
C PRO A 227 24.67 19.19 2.94
N SER A 228 25.18 20.36 2.54
CA SER A 228 26.61 20.66 2.42
C SER A 228 27.05 21.78 3.37
N SER A 229 28.33 22.13 3.33
CA SER A 229 28.87 23.30 4.04
C SER A 229 28.51 24.63 3.36
N ARG A 230 27.77 24.62 2.24
CA ARG A 230 27.32 25.85 1.56
C ARG A 230 26.49 26.70 2.50
N LYS A 231 26.84 27.99 2.59
CA LYS A 231 26.09 28.98 3.37
C LYS A 231 24.98 29.61 2.56
N LEU A 232 23.83 29.83 3.19
CA LEU A 232 22.71 30.61 2.68
C LEU A 232 23.18 32.04 2.42
N ALA A 233 22.92 32.53 1.21
CA ALA A 233 23.12 33.92 0.80
C ALA A 233 21.77 34.61 0.57
N PRO A 234 21.69 35.94 0.71
CA PRO A 234 20.50 36.69 0.31
C PRO A 234 20.11 36.39 -1.15
N GLY A 235 18.83 36.16 -1.38
CA GLY A 235 18.26 35.77 -2.67
C GLY A 235 18.31 34.28 -2.96
N ASP A 236 18.93 33.43 -2.12
CA ASP A 236 18.90 31.99 -2.33
C ASP A 236 17.49 31.43 -2.14
N LEU A 237 17.09 30.51 -3.03
CA LEU A 237 16.02 29.56 -2.77
C LEU A 237 16.53 28.50 -1.80
N VAL A 238 15.77 28.19 -0.76
CA VAL A 238 16.07 27.16 0.23
C VAL A 238 14.96 26.12 0.17
N LEU A 239 15.33 24.88 -0.13
CA LEU A 239 14.47 23.71 -0.08
C LEU A 239 14.77 22.95 1.21
N LEU A 240 13.70 22.66 1.96
CA LEU A 240 13.70 21.80 3.13
C LEU A 240 12.82 20.61 2.82
N ASP A 241 13.37 19.40 2.89
CA ASP A 241 12.64 18.13 2.77
C ASP A 241 12.92 17.32 4.02
N PHE A 242 11.91 17.18 4.88
CA PHE A 242 12.08 16.58 6.19
C PHE A 242 10.74 16.08 6.73
N GLY A 243 10.80 15.31 7.80
CA GLY A 243 9.61 14.84 8.46
C GLY A 243 9.93 14.21 9.81
N ALA A 244 8.96 14.26 10.70
CA ALA A 244 9.00 13.54 11.95
C ALA A 244 8.42 12.14 11.81
N ALA A 245 8.96 11.21 12.59
CA ALA A 245 8.36 9.93 12.88
C ALA A 245 7.82 9.93 14.32
N PHE A 246 6.68 9.29 14.50
CA PHE A 246 6.06 9.05 15.80
C PHE A 246 5.56 7.61 15.83
N ASP A 247 6.05 6.82 16.79
CA ASP A 247 5.71 5.39 16.95
C ASP A 247 5.82 4.57 15.65
N GLY A 248 6.90 4.83 14.89
CA GLY A 248 7.17 4.18 13.60
C GLY A 248 6.44 4.77 12.39
N TYR A 249 5.42 5.61 12.57
CA TYR A 249 4.68 6.27 11.48
C TYR A 249 5.33 7.58 11.11
N ARG A 250 5.42 7.87 9.81
CA ARG A 250 6.25 8.94 9.26
C ARG A 250 5.39 9.99 8.56
N ALA A 251 5.68 11.25 8.86
CA ALA A 251 5.30 12.37 8.02
C ALA A 251 6.46 12.71 7.08
N ASP A 252 6.12 13.32 5.94
CA ASP A 252 7.06 13.74 4.91
C ASP A 252 6.55 15.06 4.33
N THR A 253 7.39 16.08 4.33
CA THR A 253 7.02 17.41 3.86
C THR A 253 8.19 18.09 3.18
N THR A 254 7.91 18.68 2.02
CA THR A 254 8.83 19.59 1.35
C THR A 254 8.30 21.02 1.44
N ARG A 255 9.15 21.95 1.86
CA ARG A 255 8.89 23.39 1.88
C ARG A 255 10.01 24.16 1.22
N MET A 256 9.65 25.27 0.56
CA MET A 256 10.62 26.17 -0.05
C MET A 256 10.43 27.60 0.46
N ALA A 257 11.54 28.31 0.64
CA ALA A 257 11.56 29.74 0.94
C ALA A 257 12.69 30.44 0.20
N VAL A 258 12.65 31.78 0.20
CA VAL A 258 13.75 32.62 -0.30
C VAL A 258 14.38 33.34 0.88
N VAL A 259 15.71 33.42 0.92
CA VAL A 259 16.42 34.22 1.91
C VAL A 259 16.27 35.71 1.57
N GLY A 260 15.43 36.43 2.30
CA GLY A 260 15.09 37.82 2.01
C GLY A 260 13.96 37.93 0.97
N GLU A 261 13.98 38.99 0.15
CA GLU A 261 12.89 39.27 -0.78
C GLU A 261 12.92 38.38 -2.03
N PRO A 262 11.80 37.74 -2.42
CA PRO A 262 11.74 36.93 -3.62
C PRO A 262 11.82 37.79 -4.90
N SER A 263 12.60 37.33 -5.89
CA SER A 263 12.62 37.91 -7.22
C SER A 263 11.33 37.59 -7.98
N GLU A 264 11.06 38.31 -9.08
CA GLU A 264 9.96 37.98 -10.00
C GLU A 264 10.05 36.54 -10.49
N ARG A 265 11.25 36.09 -10.89
CA ARG A 265 11.50 34.70 -11.30
C ARG A 265 11.20 33.68 -10.19
N HIS A 266 11.49 33.98 -8.92
CA HIS A 266 11.11 33.10 -7.81
C HIS A 266 9.59 32.99 -7.69
N ARG A 267 8.88 34.12 -7.76
CA ARG A 267 7.42 34.14 -7.72
C ARG A 267 6.80 33.42 -8.92
N GLU A 268 7.38 33.53 -10.11
CA GLU A 268 6.93 32.80 -11.30
C GLU A 268 7.11 31.28 -11.16
N ILE A 269 8.29 30.83 -10.70
CA ILE A 269 8.60 29.41 -10.53
C ILE A 269 7.70 28.80 -9.44
N HIS A 270 7.51 29.53 -8.33
CA HIS A 270 6.63 29.09 -7.24
C HIS A 270 5.15 29.15 -7.65
N GLY A 271 4.70 30.26 -8.26
CA GLY A 271 3.32 30.52 -8.68
C GLY A 271 2.85 29.73 -9.90
N GLY A 272 3.78 29.09 -10.64
CA GLY A 272 3.45 28.01 -11.58
C GLY A 272 2.73 26.81 -10.92
N SER A 273 2.68 26.80 -9.59
CA SER A 273 2.02 25.84 -8.71
C SER A 273 0.92 26.49 -7.84
N GLU A 274 0.12 27.44 -8.37
CA GLU A 274 -0.95 28.04 -7.54
C GLU A 274 -2.24 27.20 -7.44
N PRO A 275 -2.87 27.18 -6.23
CA PRO A 275 -4.14 26.51 -5.94
C PRO A 275 -5.33 27.32 -6.50
N GLY A 276 -6.47 26.66 -6.67
CA GLY A 276 -7.71 27.28 -7.20
C GLY A 276 -8.17 28.52 -6.41
N PRO A 277 -9.07 29.34 -6.99
CA PRO A 277 -9.36 30.67 -6.48
C PRO A 277 -10.07 30.62 -5.13
N GLY A 278 -9.43 31.17 -4.08
CA GLY A 278 -10.09 31.40 -2.80
C GLY A 278 -9.21 31.46 -1.55
N PHE A 279 -8.04 32.12 -1.54
CA PHE A 279 -7.34 32.39 -0.26
C PHE A 279 -6.57 33.72 -0.30
N ARG A 280 -7.00 34.69 0.51
CA ARG A 280 -6.36 36.02 0.65
C ARG A 280 -5.34 36.04 1.79
N HIS A 281 -4.19 36.68 1.51
CA HIS A 281 -3.22 37.33 2.39
C HIS A 281 -2.88 36.72 3.77
N ARG A 282 -1.77 35.99 3.80
CA ARG A 282 -0.62 36.08 4.74
C ARG A 282 0.47 35.18 4.16
N ALA A 283 1.74 35.51 4.33
CA ALA A 283 2.84 34.62 3.89
C ALA A 283 2.57 33.21 4.43
N ARG A 284 2.26 32.26 3.54
CA ARG A 284 1.94 30.87 3.89
C ARG A 284 2.85 29.96 3.10
N ALA A 285 3.40 28.98 3.81
CA ALA A 285 4.25 27.92 3.32
C ALA A 285 3.56 27.16 2.17
N GLY A 286 4.22 27.12 1.00
CA GLY A 286 3.76 26.34 -0.14
C GLY A 286 4.05 24.85 0.09
N HIS A 287 3.05 23.99 -0.15
CA HIS A 287 3.17 22.55 -0.02
C HIS A 287 3.79 21.97 -1.29
N GLY A 288 5.03 21.49 -1.23
CA GLY A 288 5.59 20.61 -2.25
C GLY A 288 5.17 19.17 -1.93
N VAL A 289 4.46 18.51 -2.83
CA VAL A 289 4.06 17.11 -2.65
C VAL A 289 4.88 16.22 -3.56
N HIS A 290 5.71 15.35 -2.98
CA HIS A 290 6.32 14.22 -3.67
C HIS A 290 5.33 13.05 -3.69
N HIS A 291 4.65 12.85 -4.83
CA HIS A 291 3.72 11.73 -5.02
C HIS A 291 4.39 10.59 -5.82
N ARG A 292 4.48 9.40 -5.21
CA ARG A 292 4.58 8.12 -5.94
C ARG A 292 3.22 7.43 -5.94
N ALA A 293 2.39 7.75 -6.94
CA ALA A 293 1.28 6.91 -7.39
C ALA A 293 0.89 7.32 -8.82
N GLY A 294 0.94 6.36 -9.75
CA GLY A 294 0.95 6.56 -11.21
C GLY A 294 -0.31 7.13 -11.88
N CYS A 295 -1.30 7.67 -11.15
CA CYS A 295 -2.59 8.05 -11.77
C CYS A 295 -2.96 9.55 -11.69
N ILE A 296 -2.19 10.42 -11.01
CA ILE A 296 -2.48 11.88 -10.96
C ILE A 296 -1.60 12.68 -11.94
N HIS A 297 -0.59 12.03 -12.55
CA HIS A 297 0.47 12.68 -13.30
C HIS A 297 0.10 13.42 -14.62
N PRO A 298 -1.01 13.12 -15.35
CA PRO A 298 -1.28 13.78 -16.64
C PRO A 298 -1.58 15.27 -16.52
N ARG A 299 -2.27 15.71 -15.45
CA ARG A 299 -2.72 17.11 -15.30
C ARG A 299 -1.56 18.05 -14.95
N LEU A 300 -0.62 17.61 -14.11
CA LEU A 300 0.58 18.36 -13.75
C LEU A 300 1.58 18.42 -14.92
N ARG A 301 1.79 17.32 -15.65
CA ARG A 301 2.67 17.28 -16.84
C ARG A 301 2.20 18.21 -17.96
N ARG A 302 0.91 18.20 -18.30
CA ARG A 302 0.35 19.05 -19.38
C ARG A 302 0.47 20.55 -19.08
N ARG A 303 0.47 20.97 -17.81
CA ARG A 303 0.67 22.38 -17.41
C ARG A 303 2.13 22.82 -17.55
N ALA A 304 3.08 21.97 -17.15
CA ALA A 304 4.51 22.23 -17.33
C ALA A 304 4.90 22.31 -18.82
N ASP A 305 4.27 21.49 -19.67
CA ASP A 305 4.56 21.43 -21.11
C ASP A 305 4.01 22.65 -21.88
N ARG A 306 2.86 23.20 -21.47
CA ARG A 306 2.27 24.40 -22.10
C ARG A 306 3.14 25.66 -21.95
N ARG A 307 3.96 25.77 -20.89
CA ARG A 307 4.85 26.92 -20.64
C ARG A 307 6.24 26.79 -21.28
N ARG A 308 6.60 25.60 -21.80
CA ARG A 308 7.95 25.31 -22.34
C ARG A 308 8.08 25.42 -23.87
N ARG A 309 7.05 25.86 -24.59
CA ARG A 309 7.16 26.20 -26.02
C ARG A 309 7.97 27.49 -26.21
N GLY A 310 9.29 27.40 -26.03
CA GLY A 310 10.19 28.52 -26.23
C GLY A 310 11.69 28.22 -26.16
N ARG A 311 12.15 27.11 -25.56
CA ARG A 311 13.59 26.80 -25.51
C ARG A 311 13.88 25.31 -25.71
N ARG A 312 14.65 25.01 -26.75
CA ARG A 312 15.13 23.67 -27.11
C ARG A 312 16.03 23.13 -25.99
N GLY A 313 15.57 22.09 -25.31
CA GLY A 313 16.34 21.35 -24.30
C GLY A 313 15.84 19.90 -24.28
N ARG A 314 16.74 18.99 -24.63
CA ARG A 314 16.52 17.58 -24.97
C ARG A 314 15.89 16.80 -23.80
N TRP A 315 14.64 16.36 -23.96
CA TRP A 315 14.07 15.21 -23.24
C TRP A 315 14.03 14.04 -24.23
N MET A 316 14.59 12.89 -23.87
CA MET A 316 14.42 11.65 -24.64
C MET A 316 13.01 11.10 -24.37
N PRO A 317 12.13 10.95 -25.38
CA PRO A 317 10.86 10.27 -25.22
C PRO A 317 11.09 8.76 -25.32
N ARG A 318 10.49 7.97 -24.42
CA ARG A 318 10.06 6.61 -24.78
C ARG A 318 8.67 6.72 -25.38
N ALA A 319 8.51 6.16 -26.57
CA ALA A 319 7.27 6.13 -27.32
C ALA A 319 6.17 5.41 -26.53
N HIS A 320 5.02 6.06 -26.41
CA HIS A 320 3.74 5.39 -26.22
C HIS A 320 3.02 5.51 -27.57
N GLU A 321 2.93 4.40 -28.30
CA GLU A 321 2.00 4.30 -29.41
C GLU A 321 0.59 4.14 -28.84
N SER A 322 -0.25 5.12 -29.17
CA SER A 322 -1.70 5.07 -29.08
C SER A 322 -2.23 4.30 -30.28
N GLY A 323 -3.00 3.24 -30.05
CA GLY A 323 -3.78 2.56 -31.08
C GLY A 323 -5.11 2.09 -30.51
N SER A 324 -6.18 2.82 -30.82
CA SER A 324 -7.54 2.28 -30.71
C SER A 324 -7.83 1.44 -31.95
N ILE A 325 -8.28 0.20 -31.79
CA ILE A 325 -9.09 -0.48 -32.82
C ILE A 325 -10.14 -1.33 -32.11
N ALA A 326 -11.40 -0.94 -32.30
CA ALA A 326 -12.54 -1.82 -32.08
C ALA A 326 -12.50 -2.94 -33.13
N ALA A 327 -12.43 -4.19 -32.69
CA ALA A 327 -12.71 -5.37 -33.51
C ALA A 327 -13.17 -6.50 -32.60
N ARG A 328 -14.36 -7.04 -32.86
CA ARG A 328 -14.91 -8.23 -32.17
C ARG A 328 -14.03 -9.43 -32.51
N HIS A 329 -13.23 -9.94 -31.56
CA HIS A 329 -12.47 -11.17 -31.71
C HIS A 329 -12.33 -11.92 -30.39
N HIS A 330 -12.30 -13.25 -30.46
CA HIS A 330 -12.20 -14.23 -29.37
C HIS A 330 -11.17 -13.86 -28.28
N PRO A 331 -11.38 -14.23 -26.99
CA PRO A 331 -10.52 -13.84 -25.89
C PRO A 331 -9.11 -14.44 -26.07
N HIS A 332 -8.16 -13.60 -26.47
CA HIS A 332 -6.75 -13.94 -26.51
C HIS A 332 -6.08 -13.54 -25.20
N LEU A 333 -5.18 -14.39 -24.70
CA LEU A 333 -4.32 -14.13 -23.54
C LEU A 333 -3.55 -12.82 -23.71
N MET A 334 -3.91 -11.79 -22.92
CA MET A 334 -3.23 -10.48 -22.89
C MET A 334 -2.25 -10.43 -21.73
N LEU A 335 -0.94 -10.34 -22.03
CA LEU A 335 0.09 -10.20 -21.01
C LEU A 335 0.56 -8.75 -20.89
N ALA A 336 0.94 -8.34 -19.68
CA ALA A 336 1.52 -7.03 -19.43
C ALA A 336 2.89 -6.88 -20.15
N PRO A 337 3.29 -5.66 -20.52
CA PRO A 337 4.61 -5.40 -21.11
C PRO A 337 5.74 -5.97 -20.24
N GLY A 338 6.58 -6.84 -20.81
CA GLY A 338 7.68 -7.51 -20.11
C GLY A 338 7.39 -8.91 -19.56
N MET A 339 6.15 -9.41 -19.66
CA MET A 339 5.81 -10.77 -19.24
C MET A 339 5.96 -11.81 -20.37
N ARG A 340 6.63 -12.93 -20.06
CA ARG A 340 6.80 -14.06 -20.99
C ARG A 340 5.53 -14.92 -21.05
N ARG A 341 5.02 -15.21 -22.26
CA ARG A 341 4.05 -16.29 -22.51
C ARG A 341 4.76 -17.62 -22.27
N THR A 342 4.41 -18.30 -21.18
CA THR A 342 4.91 -19.66 -20.90
C THR A 342 3.79 -20.66 -21.14
N ALA A 343 4.13 -21.87 -21.59
CA ALA A 343 3.15 -22.93 -21.82
C ALA A 343 2.28 -23.21 -20.58
N GLN A 344 2.88 -23.12 -19.38
CA GLN A 344 2.18 -23.28 -18.11
C GLN A 344 1.11 -22.20 -17.85
N ARG A 345 1.40 -20.93 -18.18
CA ARG A 345 0.42 -19.83 -18.02
C ARG A 345 -0.73 -19.93 -19.01
N GLU A 346 -0.41 -20.32 -20.24
CA GLU A 346 -1.41 -20.54 -21.27
C GLU A 346 -2.35 -21.70 -20.91
N MET A 347 -1.83 -22.76 -20.29
CA MET A 347 -2.66 -23.84 -19.76
C MET A 347 -3.61 -23.38 -18.65
N VAL A 348 -3.14 -22.56 -17.71
CA VAL A 348 -3.97 -22.02 -16.63
C VAL A 348 -5.06 -21.13 -17.22
N TYR A 349 -4.70 -20.22 -18.14
CA TYR A 349 -5.66 -19.36 -18.83
C TYR A 349 -6.72 -20.16 -19.62
N ASN A 350 -6.30 -21.13 -20.43
CA ASN A 350 -7.20 -21.98 -21.20
C ASN A 350 -8.11 -22.82 -20.31
N THR A 351 -7.66 -23.17 -19.10
CA THR A 351 -8.49 -23.87 -18.12
C THR A 351 -9.56 -22.95 -17.55
N ILE A 352 -9.25 -21.70 -17.26
CA ILE A 352 -10.25 -20.69 -16.87
C ILE A 352 -11.29 -20.49 -17.97
N VAL A 353 -10.85 -20.43 -19.24
CA VAL A 353 -11.76 -20.37 -20.41
C VAL A 353 -12.68 -21.59 -20.47
N ARG A 354 -12.16 -22.80 -20.26
CA ARG A 354 -12.96 -24.04 -20.23
C ARG A 354 -13.96 -24.08 -19.08
N LEU A 355 -13.60 -23.52 -17.92
CA LEU A 355 -14.45 -23.42 -16.74
C LEU A 355 -15.44 -22.24 -16.80
N ALA A 356 -15.69 -21.70 -18.00
CA ALA A 356 -16.61 -20.59 -18.25
C ALA A 356 -16.32 -19.32 -17.43
N GLY A 357 -15.06 -19.10 -17.04
CA GLY A 357 -14.64 -17.83 -16.43
C GLY A 357 -15.13 -17.59 -15.00
N HIS A 358 -15.56 -18.61 -14.25
CA HIS A 358 -15.88 -18.45 -12.82
C HIS A 358 -15.33 -19.64 -12.04
N CYS A 359 -14.06 -19.56 -11.63
CA CYS A 359 -13.39 -20.70 -11.00
C CYS A 359 -12.41 -20.27 -9.92
N THR A 360 -12.28 -21.10 -8.89
CA THR A 360 -11.28 -20.96 -7.84
C THR A 360 -9.94 -21.52 -8.32
N ALA A 361 -8.85 -21.11 -7.66
CA ALA A 361 -7.53 -21.70 -7.93
C ALA A 361 -7.53 -23.23 -7.77
N GLU A 362 -8.38 -23.78 -6.90
CA GLU A 362 -8.48 -25.24 -6.74
C GLU A 362 -9.29 -25.92 -7.83
N GLU A 363 -10.39 -25.35 -8.30
CA GLU A 363 -11.11 -25.90 -9.46
C GLU A 363 -10.23 -25.90 -10.70
N ILE A 364 -9.44 -24.84 -10.90
CA ILE A 364 -8.43 -24.78 -11.95
C ILE A 364 -7.37 -25.86 -11.76
N THR A 365 -6.90 -26.06 -10.53
CA THR A 365 -5.93 -27.11 -10.19
C THR A 365 -6.50 -28.49 -10.51
N VAL A 366 -7.71 -28.80 -10.03
CA VAL A 366 -8.39 -30.08 -10.25
C VAL A 366 -8.60 -30.34 -11.74
N GLU A 367 -9.05 -29.33 -12.48
CA GLU A 367 -9.27 -29.44 -13.92
C GLU A 367 -7.96 -29.66 -14.68
N LEU A 368 -6.88 -28.96 -14.31
CA LEU A 368 -5.55 -29.17 -14.89
C LEU A 368 -5.00 -30.58 -14.59
N HIS A 369 -5.30 -31.15 -13.42
CA HIS A 369 -4.84 -32.48 -13.05
C HIS A 369 -5.50 -33.60 -13.85
N LYS A 370 -6.68 -33.37 -14.45
CA LYS A 370 -7.31 -34.34 -15.37
C LYS A 370 -6.45 -34.57 -16.61
N ASP A 371 -5.88 -33.50 -17.15
CA ASP A 371 -5.05 -33.53 -18.35
C ASP A 371 -3.56 -33.74 -18.03
N ARG A 372 -3.10 -33.31 -16.85
CA ARG A 372 -1.71 -33.42 -16.38
C ARG A 372 -1.62 -33.74 -14.89
N PRO A 373 -1.62 -35.03 -14.53
CA PRO A 373 -1.35 -35.46 -13.16
C PRO A 373 0.01 -34.93 -12.67
N GLY A 374 0.04 -34.18 -11.57
CA GLY A 374 1.26 -33.61 -10.99
C GLY A 374 1.58 -32.17 -11.38
N PHE A 375 0.63 -31.41 -11.94
CA PHE A 375 0.84 -29.98 -12.21
C PHE A 375 0.97 -29.19 -10.88
N PRO A 376 2.07 -28.47 -10.62
CA PRO A 376 2.30 -27.84 -9.31
C PRO A 376 1.26 -26.76 -8.98
N ARG A 377 0.67 -26.83 -7.79
CA ARG A 377 -0.29 -25.82 -7.27
C ARG A 377 0.33 -24.42 -7.28
N SER A 378 1.59 -24.29 -6.86
CA SER A 378 2.34 -23.03 -6.89
C SER A 378 2.42 -22.43 -8.30
N THR A 379 2.47 -23.25 -9.35
CA THR A 379 2.45 -22.79 -10.75
C THR A 379 1.09 -22.23 -11.14
N VAL A 380 -0.01 -22.82 -10.65
CA VAL A 380 -1.37 -22.27 -10.83
C VAL A 380 -1.48 -20.90 -10.19
N TYR A 381 -1.10 -20.77 -8.91
CA TYR A 381 -1.16 -19.48 -8.20
C TYR A 381 -0.28 -18.41 -8.82
N ARG A 382 0.96 -18.73 -9.23
CA ARG A 382 1.86 -17.78 -9.92
C ARG A 382 1.33 -17.37 -11.30
N ALA A 383 0.65 -18.28 -12.00
CA ALA A 383 0.00 -17.95 -13.25
C ALA A 383 -1.21 -17.03 -13.02
N LEU A 384 -2.05 -17.31 -12.01
CA LEU A 384 -3.18 -16.47 -11.65
C LEU A 384 -2.78 -15.08 -11.21
N GLU A 385 -1.74 -14.96 -10.39
CA GLU A 385 -1.15 -13.67 -10.01
C GLU A 385 -0.68 -12.90 -11.25
N ALA A 386 0.02 -13.57 -12.16
CA ALA A 386 0.49 -12.96 -13.41
C ALA A 386 -0.66 -12.51 -14.33
N LEU A 387 -1.71 -13.33 -14.47
CA LEU A 387 -2.88 -13.03 -15.28
C LEU A 387 -3.74 -11.92 -14.67
N THR A 388 -3.78 -11.85 -13.34
CA THR A 388 -4.46 -10.77 -12.61
C THR A 388 -3.71 -9.46 -12.76
N ALA A 389 -2.39 -9.48 -12.60
CA ALA A 389 -1.53 -8.33 -12.80
C ALA A 389 -1.55 -7.81 -14.25
N SER A 390 -1.76 -8.69 -15.24
CA SER A 390 -1.91 -8.28 -16.64
C SER A 390 -3.31 -7.82 -17.03
N GLY A 391 -4.28 -7.92 -16.13
CA GLY A 391 -5.68 -7.63 -16.43
C GLY A 391 -6.32 -8.62 -17.41
N SER A 392 -5.74 -9.82 -17.58
CA SER A 392 -6.37 -10.91 -18.35
C SER A 392 -7.41 -11.67 -17.54
N VAL A 393 -7.26 -11.65 -16.22
CA VAL A 393 -8.13 -12.34 -15.27
C VAL A 393 -8.45 -11.38 -14.12
N TYR A 394 -9.69 -11.35 -13.66
CA TYR A 394 -10.11 -10.64 -12.47
C TYR A 394 -10.15 -11.59 -11.27
N ALA A 395 -9.72 -11.11 -10.10
CA ALA A 395 -9.78 -11.87 -8.85
C ALA A 395 -10.87 -11.27 -7.95
N ALA A 396 -11.99 -11.98 -7.82
CA ALA A 396 -13.10 -11.59 -6.95
C ALA A 396 -12.95 -12.26 -5.56
N HIS A 397 -12.85 -11.42 -4.52
CA HIS A 397 -12.87 -11.86 -3.13
C HIS A 397 -14.30 -11.79 -2.60
N LEU A 398 -14.90 -12.95 -2.36
CA LEU A 398 -16.31 -13.09 -2.03
C LEU A 398 -16.46 -13.51 -0.56
N GLY A 399 -16.31 -12.54 0.34
CA GLY A 399 -16.36 -12.75 1.79
C GLY A 399 -15.22 -13.64 2.30
N ASP A 400 -15.55 -14.55 3.23
CA ASP A 400 -14.61 -15.50 3.85
C ASP A 400 -14.36 -16.77 2.99
N GLY A 401 -14.84 -16.77 1.74
CA GLY A 401 -14.65 -17.87 0.79
C GLY A 401 -13.36 -17.76 -0.05
N PRO A 402 -13.03 -18.82 -0.82
CA PRO A 402 -11.87 -18.83 -1.70
C PRO A 402 -11.95 -17.71 -2.76
N THR A 403 -10.78 -17.24 -3.22
CA THR A 403 -10.71 -16.23 -4.30
C THR A 403 -11.19 -16.85 -5.60
N HIS A 404 -12.11 -16.17 -6.28
CA HIS A 404 -12.64 -16.59 -7.58
C HIS A 404 -11.94 -15.81 -8.68
N TYR A 405 -11.64 -16.50 -9.78
CA TYR A 405 -10.92 -15.96 -10.92
C TYR A 405 -11.81 -16.00 -12.16
N GLU A 406 -11.87 -14.86 -12.85
CA GLU A 406 -12.74 -14.65 -14.00
C GLU A 406 -11.99 -14.05 -15.18
N LEU A 407 -12.39 -14.34 -16.41
CA LEU A 407 -11.76 -13.70 -17.57
C LEU A 407 -12.10 -12.22 -17.58
N ALA A 408 -11.14 -11.37 -17.92
CA ALA A 408 -11.41 -9.97 -18.19
C ALA A 408 -12.17 -9.86 -19.52
N SER A 409 -13.51 -9.81 -19.43
CA SER A 409 -14.40 -9.75 -20.57
C SER A 409 -15.51 -8.73 -20.31
N GLY A 410 -15.20 -7.44 -20.37
CA GLY A 410 -16.20 -6.36 -20.29
C GLY A 410 -16.92 -6.24 -18.94
N ASP A 411 -17.39 -5.04 -18.62
CA ASP A 411 -17.99 -4.58 -17.36
C ASP A 411 -18.61 -5.67 -16.46
N HIS A 412 -17.91 -5.96 -15.35
CA HIS A 412 -18.23 -7.03 -14.41
C HIS A 412 -18.93 -6.44 -13.18
N HIS A 413 -20.22 -6.71 -13.01
CA HIS A 413 -21.02 -6.23 -11.89
C HIS A 413 -21.77 -7.38 -11.23
N HIS A 414 -21.58 -7.57 -9.92
CA HIS A 414 -22.05 -8.77 -9.22
C HIS A 414 -22.76 -8.44 -7.91
N ALA A 415 -23.84 -9.17 -7.64
CA ALA A 415 -24.42 -9.30 -6.32
C ALA A 415 -24.19 -10.73 -5.79
N VAL A 416 -23.68 -10.88 -4.57
CA VAL A 416 -23.26 -12.16 -4.02
C VAL A 416 -23.92 -12.41 -2.67
N CYS A 417 -24.48 -13.61 -2.51
CA CYS A 417 -25.07 -14.05 -1.25
C CYS A 417 -23.99 -14.48 -0.25
N GLN A 418 -23.93 -13.89 0.94
CA GLN A 418 -22.98 -14.23 2.00
C GLN A 418 -23.23 -15.60 2.64
N VAL A 419 -24.43 -16.18 2.47
CA VAL A 419 -24.82 -17.46 3.10
C VAL A 419 -24.51 -18.64 2.18
N CYS A 420 -24.95 -18.61 0.92
CA CYS A 420 -24.74 -19.72 -0.03
C CYS A 420 -23.64 -19.46 -1.07
N GLY A 421 -23.10 -18.24 -1.14
CA GLY A 421 -22.13 -17.86 -2.17
C GLY A 421 -22.71 -17.75 -3.58
N GLY A 422 -24.03 -17.82 -3.76
CA GLY A 422 -24.69 -17.63 -5.05
C GLY A 422 -24.41 -16.24 -5.63
N VAL A 423 -24.25 -16.16 -6.95
CA VAL A 423 -23.90 -14.93 -7.67
C VAL A 423 -25.03 -14.56 -8.63
N MET A 424 -25.37 -13.28 -8.65
CA MET A 424 -26.29 -12.63 -9.57
C MET A 424 -25.53 -11.55 -10.33
N HIS A 425 -25.74 -11.45 -11.65
CA HIS A 425 -25.22 -10.34 -12.43
C HIS A 425 -26.10 -9.11 -12.20
N ILE A 426 -25.47 -7.97 -11.94
CA ILE A 426 -26.17 -6.68 -11.90
C ILE A 426 -26.27 -6.19 -13.34
N GLN A 427 -27.47 -5.79 -13.75
CA GLN A 427 -27.71 -5.27 -15.09
C GLN A 427 -26.90 -4.00 -15.34
N GLU A 428 -26.32 -3.90 -16.54
CA GLU A 428 -25.43 -2.81 -16.95
C GLU A 428 -26.15 -1.46 -16.89
N GLU A 429 -27.46 -1.44 -17.17
CA GLU A 429 -28.32 -0.26 -17.14
C GLU A 429 -28.37 0.38 -15.75
N LEU A 430 -28.41 -0.41 -14.67
CA LEU A 430 -28.43 0.09 -13.29
C LEU A 430 -27.12 0.80 -12.93
N VAL A 431 -26.00 0.31 -13.47
CA VAL A 431 -24.70 0.92 -13.24
C VAL A 431 -24.56 2.21 -14.03
N HIS A 432 -25.07 2.25 -15.27
CA HIS A 432 -25.15 3.49 -16.05
C HIS A 432 -26.00 4.56 -15.36
N GLU A 433 -27.11 4.19 -14.71
CA GLU A 433 -27.92 5.13 -13.93
C GLU A 433 -27.13 5.73 -12.75
N LEU A 434 -26.34 4.91 -12.05
CA LEU A 434 -25.46 5.37 -10.98
C LEU A 434 -24.37 6.32 -11.49
N GLU A 435 -23.72 5.97 -12.61
CA GLU A 435 -22.71 6.82 -13.24
C GLU A 435 -23.31 8.17 -13.65
N ALA A 436 -24.48 8.15 -14.30
CA ALA A 436 -25.18 9.37 -14.72
C ALA A 436 -25.55 10.25 -13.51
N HIS A 437 -26.00 9.64 -12.41
CA HIS A 437 -26.28 10.37 -11.18
C HIS A 437 -25.03 11.05 -10.60
N LEU A 438 -23.89 10.36 -10.60
CA LEU A 438 -22.61 10.91 -10.13
C LEU A 438 -22.11 12.05 -11.04
N GLU A 439 -22.27 11.91 -12.34
CA GLU A 439 -21.88 12.94 -13.31
C GLU A 439 -22.76 14.19 -13.18
N GLN A 440 -24.08 14.03 -13.10
CA GLN A 440 -25.03 15.13 -13.11
C GLN A 440 -25.19 15.80 -11.75
N GLY A 441 -25.24 15.00 -10.67
CA GLY A 441 -25.46 15.49 -9.31
C GLY A 441 -24.19 16.01 -8.63
N HIS A 442 -23.03 15.46 -9.00
CA HIS A 442 -21.77 15.71 -8.28
C HIS A 442 -20.61 16.14 -9.19
N GLY A 443 -20.82 16.25 -10.51
CA GLY A 443 -19.77 16.60 -11.47
C GLY A 443 -18.64 15.56 -11.55
N PHE A 444 -18.88 14.34 -11.04
CA PHE A 444 -17.91 13.27 -10.94
C PHE A 444 -17.99 12.39 -12.18
N LYS A 445 -16.96 12.42 -13.03
CA LYS A 445 -16.88 11.61 -14.27
C LYS A 445 -16.17 10.28 -14.00
N PRO A 446 -16.91 9.15 -13.90
CA PRO A 446 -16.28 7.85 -13.71
C PRO A 446 -15.43 7.48 -14.93
N VAL A 447 -14.26 6.91 -14.68
CA VAL A 447 -13.31 6.42 -15.72
C VAL A 447 -13.41 4.90 -15.86
N ARG A 448 -13.91 4.24 -14.82
CA ARG A 448 -14.21 2.80 -14.72
C ARG A 448 -15.15 2.62 -13.53
N THR A 449 -16.14 1.76 -13.68
CA THR A 449 -17.09 1.44 -12.60
C THR A 449 -17.14 -0.06 -12.42
N GLU A 450 -17.05 -0.49 -11.17
CA GLU A 450 -17.17 -1.89 -10.77
C GLU A 450 -18.09 -1.93 -9.55
N VAL A 451 -19.16 -2.72 -9.64
CA VAL A 451 -20.16 -2.81 -8.58
C VAL A 451 -20.15 -4.22 -8.01
N LEU A 452 -19.83 -4.33 -6.71
CA LEU A 452 -19.96 -5.55 -5.93
C LEU A 452 -20.94 -5.30 -4.78
N VAL A 453 -22.05 -6.03 -4.79
CA VAL A 453 -23.04 -6.00 -3.71
C VAL A 453 -22.97 -7.31 -2.94
N VAL A 454 -22.77 -7.26 -1.62
CA VAL A 454 -22.81 -8.45 -0.76
C VAL A 454 -24.09 -8.41 0.06
N GLY A 455 -24.89 -9.47 0.01
CA GLY A 455 -26.19 -9.53 0.67
C GLY A 455 -26.64 -10.95 0.97
N VAL A 456 -27.93 -11.17 1.22
CA VAL A 456 -28.54 -12.50 1.39
C VAL A 456 -29.59 -12.67 0.30
N CYS A 457 -29.54 -13.77 -0.46
CA CYS A 457 -30.54 -14.04 -1.50
C CYS A 457 -31.89 -14.47 -0.89
N ASP A 458 -32.97 -14.37 -1.67
CA ASP A 458 -34.34 -14.69 -1.20
C ASP A 458 -34.43 -16.13 -0.67
N ASP A 459 -33.79 -17.10 -1.34
CA ASP A 459 -33.70 -18.49 -0.88
C ASP A 459 -33.08 -18.60 0.53
N CYS A 460 -31.93 -17.95 0.75
CA CYS A 460 -31.24 -17.96 2.04
C CYS A 460 -31.94 -17.11 3.11
N SER A 461 -32.70 -16.09 2.70
CA SER A 461 -33.55 -15.32 3.62
C SER A 461 -34.73 -16.14 4.12
N ARG A 462 -35.20 -17.13 3.35
CA ARG A 462 -36.34 -17.98 3.72
C ARG A 462 -35.92 -19.30 4.37
N ASN A 463 -34.73 -19.79 4.06
CA ASN A 463 -34.21 -21.04 4.63
C ASN A 463 -32.68 -20.95 4.88
N PRO A 464 -32.23 -20.63 6.11
CA PRO A 464 -30.82 -20.36 6.41
C PRO A 464 -29.92 -21.61 6.51
N VAL A 465 -30.29 -22.75 5.91
CA VAL A 465 -29.51 -23.99 5.99
C VAL A 465 -28.38 -23.98 4.92
N PRO A 466 -27.13 -24.31 5.27
CA PRO A 466 -26.02 -24.37 4.31
C PRO A 466 -26.24 -25.47 3.26
N HIS A 467 -26.17 -25.12 1.97
CA HIS A 467 -26.21 -26.09 0.86
C HIS A 467 -24.79 -26.56 0.48
N PRO A 468 -24.63 -27.84 0.06
CA PRO A 468 -23.33 -28.37 -0.36
C PRO A 468 -22.88 -27.82 -1.74
N SER A 469 -21.76 -27.09 -1.72
CA SER A 469 -20.66 -26.98 -2.69
C SER A 469 -20.93 -27.05 -4.21
N ARG A 470 -22.03 -26.50 -4.72
CA ARG A 470 -22.11 -26.01 -6.10
C ARG A 470 -22.78 -24.65 -6.11
N ARG A 471 -22.07 -23.61 -6.57
CA ARG A 471 -22.68 -22.28 -6.74
C ARG A 471 -23.81 -22.36 -7.77
N ARG A 472 -24.97 -21.82 -7.39
CA ARG A 472 -26.14 -21.64 -8.23
C ARG A 472 -26.10 -20.21 -8.79
N MET A 473 -26.35 -20.04 -10.08
CA MET A 473 -26.69 -18.74 -10.65
C MET A 473 -28.04 -18.33 -10.07
N ILE A 474 -28.10 -17.19 -9.39
CA ILE A 474 -29.36 -16.68 -8.83
C ILE A 474 -30.11 -16.03 -10.00
N ASP A 475 -31.21 -16.67 -10.42
CA ASP A 475 -32.07 -16.14 -11.47
C ASP A 475 -32.76 -14.86 -10.94
N PRO A 476 -32.77 -13.74 -11.69
CA PRO A 476 -33.53 -12.57 -11.30
C PRO A 476 -35.02 -12.93 -11.25
N HIS A 477 -35.60 -12.97 -10.05
CA HIS A 477 -37.04 -13.03 -9.91
C HIS A 477 -37.63 -11.72 -10.45
N HIS A 478 -38.10 -11.73 -11.71
CA HIS A 478 -39.00 -10.72 -12.22
C HIS A 478 -40.30 -10.79 -11.42
N ARG A 479 -40.42 -9.93 -10.40
CA ARG A 479 -41.73 -9.55 -9.87
C ARG A 479 -42.29 -8.51 -10.84
N HIS A 480 -43.34 -8.89 -11.55
CA HIS A 480 -44.20 -7.99 -12.32
C HIS A 480 -44.80 -6.89 -11.45
#